data_AF-A0A067CKR7-F1
#
_entry.id   AF-A0A067CKR7-F1
#
_cell.length_a   1.000
_cell.length_b   1.000
_cell.length_c   1.000
_cell.angle_alpha   90.00
_cell.angle_beta   90.00
_cell.angle_gamma   90.00
#
_symmetry.space_group_name_H-M   'P 1'
#
loop_
_entity.id
_entity.type
_entity.pdbx_description
1 polymer ?
#
loop_
_entity_poly.entity_id
_entity_poly.type
_entity_poly.pdbx_seq_one_letter_code
_entity_poly.pdbx_strand_id
1 'polypeptide(L)'
;MVDDGRFLQGDARDLIAKGQLTEGEWHMMQQDAKSVKANLHNRMLAQLDRELSTAIASQPTDQVLDTDVAAAIAGGLWGAASAFFKTPVATRDAPASKSSFLWETAKEAALKSMETNQRIRAVDYLKLEHHSGDISTCEHVVIAVNGFMTHGMDPSTNWATYCQRKNVACYVVLWEAGNGAEWDDFVDKFQGHFETGREDVIATHFTGNPWNRAKNKAHQVGHILADVLRTHPTITRGRKVTLLGHSLGGAVLYSLLDRLAAQNALSPRTRFDLHRVVSLPVHSCLRTTLALWRPMPFPTYAKTGFSTCTRRRTAS
;
A
#
# COMPACT_ATOMS: atom_id res chain seq x y z
N MET A 1 -6.28 -29.15 -30.22
CA MET A 1 -4.91 -28.65 -30.03
C MET A 1 -4.49 -29.07 -28.63
N VAL A 2 -3.43 -29.86 -28.51
CA VAL A 2 -2.94 -30.33 -27.21
C VAL A 2 -2.30 -29.14 -26.49
N ASP A 3 -2.68 -28.97 -25.23
CA ASP A 3 -2.15 -27.98 -24.30
C ASP A 3 -0.70 -28.38 -23.97
N ASP A 4 0.27 -27.91 -24.75
CA ASP A 4 1.68 -28.37 -24.67
C ASP A 4 2.42 -27.92 -23.39
N GLY A 5 1.74 -27.26 -22.45
CA GLY A 5 2.27 -27.05 -21.09
C GLY A 5 3.68 -26.46 -21.07
N ARG A 6 3.97 -25.51 -21.96
CA ARG A 6 5.32 -25.01 -22.29
C ARG A 6 6.17 -24.71 -21.06
N PHE A 7 5.56 -24.26 -19.97
CA PHE A 7 6.26 -23.87 -18.76
C PHE A 7 6.28 -24.96 -17.67
N LEU A 8 5.43 -26.00 -17.76
CA LEU A 8 5.20 -26.99 -16.70
C LEU A 8 6.48 -27.69 -16.23
N GLN A 9 7.32 -28.16 -17.17
CA GLN A 9 8.56 -28.85 -16.80
C GLN A 9 9.56 -27.92 -16.11
N GLY A 10 9.65 -26.66 -16.55
CA GLY A 10 10.49 -25.67 -15.91
C GLY A 10 9.97 -25.26 -14.53
N ASP A 11 8.64 -25.15 -14.38
CA ASP A 11 8.00 -24.82 -13.11
C ASP A 11 8.17 -25.95 -12.10
N ALA A 12 8.03 -27.21 -12.52
CA ALA A 12 8.29 -28.37 -11.69
C ALA A 12 9.75 -28.40 -11.19
N ARG A 13 10.72 -28.17 -12.08
CA ARG A 13 12.15 -28.10 -11.71
C ARG A 13 12.45 -26.99 -10.72
N ASP A 14 11.84 -25.83 -10.88
CA ASP A 14 12.01 -24.70 -9.96
C ASP A 14 11.38 -25.00 -8.59
N LEU A 15 10.18 -25.60 -8.56
CA LEU A 15 9.58 -26.09 -7.31
C LEU A 15 10.46 -27.15 -6.63
N ILE A 16 11.07 -28.06 -7.39
CA ILE A 16 12.00 -29.06 -6.86
C ILE A 16 13.26 -28.42 -6.28
N ALA A 17 13.88 -27.50 -7.01
CA ALA A 17 15.06 -26.77 -6.56
C ALA A 17 14.80 -25.98 -5.26
N LYS A 18 13.55 -25.54 -5.05
CA LYS A 18 13.10 -24.82 -3.87
C LYS A 18 12.53 -25.73 -2.78
N GLY A 19 12.59 -27.05 -2.94
CA GLY A 19 12.09 -28.03 -1.98
C GLY A 19 10.55 -28.05 -1.81
N GLN A 20 9.81 -27.52 -2.77
CA GLN A 20 8.34 -27.43 -2.77
C GLN A 20 7.66 -28.62 -3.48
N LEU A 21 8.47 -29.42 -4.19
CA LEU A 21 8.10 -30.63 -4.90
C LEU A 21 9.29 -31.58 -4.87
N THR A 22 9.07 -32.89 -4.77
CA THR A 22 10.14 -33.89 -4.92
C THR A 22 10.17 -34.45 -6.34
N GLU A 23 11.32 -34.95 -6.78
CA GLU A 23 11.44 -35.66 -8.07
C GLU A 23 10.48 -36.86 -8.16
N GLY A 24 10.26 -37.57 -7.04
CA GLY A 24 9.31 -38.68 -6.98
C GLY A 24 7.86 -38.23 -7.19
N GLU A 25 7.43 -37.18 -6.49
CA GLU A 25 6.10 -36.58 -6.69
C GLU A 25 5.92 -36.08 -8.13
N TRP A 26 6.96 -35.47 -8.71
CA TRP A 26 6.92 -35.02 -10.10
C TRP A 26 6.74 -36.18 -11.07
N HIS A 27 7.52 -37.25 -10.93
CA HIS A 27 7.38 -38.44 -11.76
C HIS A 27 6.00 -39.09 -11.65
N MET A 28 5.43 -39.14 -10.44
CA MET A 28 4.06 -39.62 -10.24
C MET A 28 3.04 -38.73 -10.94
N MET A 29 3.16 -37.40 -10.84
CA MET A 29 2.25 -36.47 -11.51
C MET A 29 2.29 -36.65 -13.03
N GLN A 30 3.47 -36.89 -13.61
CA GLN A 30 3.62 -37.11 -15.05
C GLN A 30 2.86 -38.34 -15.57
N GLN A 31 2.58 -39.32 -14.71
CA GLN A 31 1.80 -40.51 -15.08
C GLN A 31 0.31 -40.19 -15.29
N ASP A 32 -0.17 -39.07 -14.74
CA ASP A 32 -1.52 -38.54 -14.95
C ASP A 32 -1.47 -37.14 -15.55
N ALA A 33 -1.30 -37.08 -16.88
CA ALA A 33 -1.21 -35.84 -17.65
C ALA A 33 -2.39 -34.88 -17.42
N LYS A 34 -3.58 -35.37 -17.02
CA LYS A 34 -4.76 -34.53 -16.80
C LYS A 34 -4.68 -33.72 -15.51
N SER A 35 -3.95 -34.20 -14.50
CA SER A 35 -3.87 -33.55 -13.19
C SER A 35 -2.58 -32.76 -12.97
N VAL A 36 -1.54 -32.95 -13.79
CA VAL A 36 -0.25 -32.22 -13.70
C VAL A 36 -0.45 -30.72 -13.53
N LYS A 37 -1.24 -30.11 -14.41
CA LYS A 37 -1.47 -28.68 -14.46
C LYS A 37 -2.09 -28.15 -13.17
N ALA A 38 -3.15 -28.81 -12.68
CA ALA A 38 -3.83 -28.41 -11.46
C ALA A 38 -2.93 -28.58 -10.23
N ASN A 39 -2.19 -29.69 -10.15
CA ASN A 39 -1.28 -29.96 -9.04
C ASN A 39 -0.12 -28.95 -8.97
N LEU A 40 0.53 -28.66 -10.10
CA LEU A 40 1.59 -27.67 -10.15
C LEU A 40 1.06 -26.27 -9.83
N HIS A 41 -0.11 -25.90 -10.36
CA HIS A 41 -0.74 -24.63 -10.04
C HIS A 41 -0.99 -24.49 -8.53
N ASN A 42 -1.59 -25.50 -7.89
CA ASN A 42 -1.84 -25.46 -6.45
C ASN A 42 -0.54 -25.35 -5.64
N ARG A 43 0.55 -26.01 -6.05
CA ARG A 43 1.85 -25.88 -5.39
C ARG A 43 2.47 -24.49 -5.56
N MET A 44 2.33 -23.89 -6.73
CA MET A 44 2.80 -22.53 -6.99
C MET A 44 2.03 -21.51 -6.15
N LEU A 45 0.70 -21.66 -6.00
CA LEU A 45 -0.10 -20.80 -5.11
C LEU A 45 0.30 -21.00 -3.65
N ALA A 46 0.46 -22.25 -3.21
CA ALA A 46 0.89 -22.53 -1.84
C ALA A 46 2.29 -21.98 -1.54
N GLN A 47 3.20 -21.97 -2.52
CA GLN A 47 4.49 -21.29 -2.39
C GLN A 47 4.27 -19.79 -2.22
N LEU A 48 3.48 -19.17 -3.10
CA LEU A 48 3.22 -17.73 -3.04
C LEU A 48 2.63 -17.31 -1.69
N ASP A 49 1.66 -18.06 -1.16
CA ASP A 49 1.04 -17.81 0.15
C ASP A 49 2.04 -17.94 1.30
N ARG A 50 2.97 -18.91 1.23
CA ARG A 50 4.07 -19.03 2.20
C ARG A 50 5.01 -17.83 2.16
N GLU A 51 5.46 -17.44 0.97
CA GLU A 51 6.36 -16.29 0.81
C GLU A 51 5.71 -15.00 1.30
N LEU A 52 4.41 -14.81 1.01
CA LEU A 52 3.62 -13.70 1.54
C LEU A 52 3.57 -13.73 3.07
N SER A 53 3.24 -14.88 3.66
CA SER A 53 3.16 -15.05 5.12
C SER A 53 4.50 -14.75 5.79
N THR A 54 5.61 -15.23 5.20
CA THR A 54 6.96 -14.94 5.68
C THR A 54 7.30 -13.46 5.57
N ALA A 55 6.99 -12.81 4.46
CA ALA A 55 7.26 -11.38 4.26
C ALA A 55 6.38 -10.48 5.14
N ILE A 56 5.14 -10.87 5.44
CA ILE A 56 4.29 -10.22 6.43
C ILE A 56 4.89 -10.38 7.84
N ALA A 57 5.36 -11.57 8.20
CA ALA A 57 5.95 -11.83 9.51
C ALA A 57 7.29 -11.09 9.73
N SER A 58 8.05 -10.85 8.66
CA SER A 58 9.33 -10.12 8.70
C SER A 58 9.21 -8.63 8.38
N GLN A 59 7.97 -8.12 8.31
CA GLN A 59 7.74 -6.73 7.96
C GLN A 59 8.43 -5.78 8.96
N PRO A 60 9.06 -4.70 8.49
CA PRO A 60 9.69 -3.73 9.38
C PRO A 60 8.65 -3.03 10.26
N THR A 61 8.81 -3.12 11.58
CA THR A 61 7.88 -2.53 12.55
C THR A 61 8.39 -1.20 13.12
N ASP A 62 9.64 -0.85 12.89
CA ASP A 62 10.36 0.29 13.49
C ASP A 62 10.67 1.43 12.51
N GLN A 63 10.20 1.33 11.25
CA GLN A 63 10.47 2.35 10.24
C GLN A 63 9.87 3.71 10.64
N VAL A 64 10.66 4.76 10.49
CA VAL A 64 10.19 6.15 10.58
C VAL A 64 10.09 6.69 9.15
N LEU A 65 8.88 6.99 8.70
CA LEU A 65 8.61 7.63 7.42
C LEU A 65 8.42 9.14 7.60
N ASP A 66 8.60 9.90 6.52
CA ASP A 66 8.34 11.36 6.52
C ASP A 66 6.91 11.70 6.96
N THR A 67 5.95 10.79 6.68
CA THR A 67 4.57 10.92 7.16
C THR A 67 4.45 10.78 8.68
N ASP A 68 5.33 10.00 9.32
CA ASP A 68 5.38 9.88 10.78
C ASP A 68 5.91 11.16 11.39
N VAL A 69 6.94 11.77 10.77
CA VAL A 69 7.49 13.06 11.20
C VAL A 69 6.45 14.16 11.04
N ALA A 70 5.73 14.21 9.91
CA ALA A 70 4.65 15.17 9.69
C ALA A 70 3.50 15.00 10.69
N ALA A 71 3.11 13.75 10.99
CA ALA A 71 2.09 13.46 11.99
C ALA A 71 2.57 13.75 13.41
N ALA A 72 3.85 13.49 13.73
CA ALA A 72 4.47 13.84 15.00
C ALA A 72 4.45 15.36 15.23
N ILE A 73 4.77 16.15 14.19
CA ILE A 73 4.72 17.61 14.23
C ILE A 73 3.27 18.09 14.41
N ALA A 74 2.33 17.54 13.64
CA ALA A 74 0.91 17.90 13.76
C ALA A 74 0.34 17.54 15.14
N GLY A 75 0.64 16.33 15.63
CA GLY A 75 0.24 15.83 16.94
C GLY A 75 0.90 16.58 18.10
N GLY A 76 2.17 16.96 17.96
CA GLY A 76 2.90 17.76 18.96
C GLY A 76 2.39 19.20 19.05
N LEU A 77 2.12 19.86 17.91
CA LEU A 77 1.51 21.19 17.88
C LEU A 77 0.07 21.17 18.42
N TRP A 78 -0.71 20.13 18.09
CA TRP A 78 -2.06 19.96 18.62
C TRP A 78 -2.07 19.62 20.11
N GLY A 79 -1.13 18.80 20.59
CA GLY A 79 -0.94 18.49 22.00
C GLY A 79 -0.58 19.72 22.82
N ALA A 80 0.32 20.56 22.32
CA ALA A 80 0.64 21.86 22.91
C ALA A 80 -0.57 22.80 22.95
N ALA A 81 -1.34 22.89 21.86
CA ALA A 81 -2.55 23.70 21.80
C ALA A 81 -3.63 23.19 22.78
N SER A 82 -3.89 21.88 22.81
CA SER A 82 -4.87 21.30 23.73
C SER A 82 -4.46 21.46 25.20
N ALA A 83 -3.17 21.36 25.52
CA ALA A 83 -2.66 21.59 26.87
C ALA A 83 -2.80 23.06 27.29
N PHE A 84 -2.59 23.99 26.35
CA PHE A 84 -2.81 25.42 26.55
C PHE A 84 -4.30 25.76 26.78
N PHE A 85 -5.22 25.10 26.05
CA PHE A 85 -6.66 25.31 26.24
C PHE A 85 -7.23 24.60 27.48
N LYS A 86 -6.60 23.52 27.97
CA LYS A 86 -7.03 22.78 29.16
C LYS A 86 -6.44 23.31 30.48
N THR A 87 -5.52 24.28 30.43
CA THR A 87 -4.93 24.84 31.65
C THR A 87 -5.87 25.88 32.26
N PRO A 88 -6.33 25.72 33.52
CA PRO A 88 -7.14 26.73 34.18
C PRO A 88 -6.33 28.01 34.36
N VAL A 89 -6.95 29.15 34.05
CA VAL A 89 -6.34 30.48 34.19
C VAL A 89 -6.13 30.77 35.68
N ALA A 90 -4.96 30.43 36.21
CA ALA A 90 -4.50 30.89 37.52
C ALA A 90 -3.34 31.88 37.37
N THR A 91 -3.71 33.14 37.66
CA THR A 91 -2.95 34.31 38.17
C THR A 91 -1.50 34.57 37.71
N ARG A 92 -1.27 35.85 37.41
CA ARG A 92 0.00 36.54 37.13
C ARG A 92 1.18 36.00 37.95
N ASP A 93 1.93 35.10 37.33
CA ASP A 93 3.38 34.94 37.35
C ASP A 93 3.64 33.62 36.61
N ALA A 94 3.98 33.69 35.32
CA ALA A 94 4.28 32.50 34.55
C ALA A 94 5.71 32.05 34.88
N PRO A 95 5.93 30.92 35.59
CA PRO A 95 7.27 30.43 35.82
C PRO A 95 7.77 29.77 34.55
N ALA A 96 9.10 29.69 34.38
CA ALA A 96 9.79 28.93 33.32
C ALA A 96 9.37 27.44 33.23
N SER A 97 8.57 26.95 34.18
CA SER A 97 7.96 25.61 34.21
C SER A 97 6.82 25.41 33.22
N LYS A 98 6.17 26.47 32.71
CA LYS A 98 5.05 26.34 31.75
C LYS A 98 5.53 25.99 30.34
N SER A 99 6.64 26.57 29.90
CA SER A 99 7.22 26.26 28.58
C SER A 99 7.84 24.87 28.54
N SER A 100 8.47 24.40 29.62
CA SER A 100 8.98 23.03 29.70
C SER A 100 7.84 22.02 29.76
N PHE A 101 6.76 22.29 30.51
CA PHE A 101 5.57 21.43 30.54
C PHE A 101 4.87 21.31 29.17
N LEU A 102 4.68 22.42 28.45
CA LEU A 102 4.10 22.42 27.11
C LEU A 102 5.01 21.71 26.09
N TRP A 103 6.32 21.85 26.22
CA TRP A 103 7.30 21.17 25.37
C TRP A 103 7.34 19.66 25.61
N GLU A 104 7.35 19.21 26.87
CA GLU A 104 7.29 17.78 27.20
C GLU A 104 5.95 17.16 26.76
N THR A 105 4.83 17.88 26.91
CA THR A 105 3.52 17.41 26.41
C THR A 105 3.49 17.31 24.88
N ALA A 106 4.08 18.28 24.17
CA ALA A 106 4.20 18.23 22.72
C ALA A 106 5.07 17.06 22.25
N LYS A 107 6.17 16.80 22.95
CA LYS A 107 7.08 15.68 22.69
C LYS A 107 6.40 14.33 22.95
N GLU A 108 5.67 14.20 24.05
CA GLU A 108 4.91 12.99 24.37
C GLU A 108 3.79 12.74 23.33
N ALA A 109 3.05 13.78 22.93
CA ALA A 109 2.03 13.68 21.90
C ALA A 109 2.62 13.32 20.53
N ALA A 110 3.78 13.88 20.19
CA ALA A 110 4.51 13.55 18.97
C ALA A 110 4.97 12.10 18.95
N LEU A 111 5.60 11.62 20.04
CA LEU A 111 6.03 10.22 20.19
C LEU A 111 4.85 9.26 20.14
N LYS A 112 3.76 9.56 20.85
CA LYS A 112 2.54 8.75 20.82
C LYS A 112 1.91 8.71 19.44
N SER A 113 1.95 9.82 18.68
CA SER A 113 1.48 9.87 17.30
C SER A 113 2.36 9.00 16.38
N MET A 114 3.68 9.04 16.53
CA MET A 114 4.61 8.17 15.80
C MET A 114 4.37 6.69 16.12
N GLU A 115 4.30 6.32 17.39
CA GLU A 115 4.01 4.93 17.82
C GLU A 115 2.67 4.45 17.27
N THR A 116 1.64 5.31 17.29
CA THR A 116 0.32 4.98 16.76
C THR A 116 0.37 4.77 15.25
N ASN A 117 1.06 5.63 14.51
CA ASN A 117 1.21 5.47 13.05
C ASN A 117 2.03 4.23 12.66
N GLN A 118 3.07 3.90 13.44
CA GLN A 118 3.85 2.68 13.25
C GLN A 118 3.00 1.44 13.48
N ARG A 119 2.17 1.40 14.52
CA ARG A 119 1.22 0.30 14.75
C ARG A 119 0.19 0.18 13.63
N ILE A 120 -0.34 1.31 13.15
CA ILE A 120 -1.32 1.36 12.05
C ILE A 120 -0.72 0.87 10.71
N ARG A 121 0.62 0.90 10.56
CA ARG A 121 1.31 0.47 9.34
C ARG A 121 1.42 -1.05 9.19
N ALA A 122 1.40 -1.80 10.30
CA ALA A 122 1.50 -3.25 10.24
C ALA A 122 0.38 -3.81 9.34
N VAL A 123 0.77 -4.61 8.36
CA VAL A 123 -0.17 -5.28 7.45
C VAL A 123 -0.49 -6.63 8.05
N ASP A 124 -1.76 -6.88 8.36
CA ASP A 124 -2.19 -8.16 8.93
C ASP A 124 -2.73 -9.10 7.85
N TYR A 125 -3.19 -8.53 6.74
CA TYR A 125 -3.73 -9.27 5.60
C TYR A 125 -3.19 -8.77 4.25
N LEU A 126 -2.58 -9.69 3.50
CA LEU A 126 -2.18 -9.51 2.11
C LEU A 126 -2.24 -10.86 1.39
N LYS A 127 -2.89 -10.91 0.22
CA LYS A 127 -2.98 -12.11 -0.63
C LYS A 127 -2.78 -11.74 -2.09
N LEU A 128 -2.07 -12.58 -2.85
CA LEU A 128 -2.07 -12.52 -4.31
C LEU A 128 -3.04 -13.58 -4.83
N GLU A 129 -4.22 -13.14 -5.25
CA GLU A 129 -5.24 -14.06 -5.75
C GLU A 129 -5.14 -14.20 -7.26
N HIS A 130 -5.07 -15.45 -7.74
CA HIS A 130 -5.16 -15.73 -9.16
C HIS A 130 -6.59 -15.41 -9.65
N HIS A 131 -6.70 -14.44 -10.56
CA HIS A 131 -7.97 -13.94 -11.05
C HIS A 131 -8.36 -14.55 -12.39
N SER A 132 -7.43 -14.62 -13.34
CA SER A 132 -7.73 -15.11 -14.69
C SER A 132 -6.50 -15.56 -15.44
N GLY A 133 -6.73 -16.26 -16.55
CA GLY A 133 -5.68 -16.78 -17.40
C GLY A 133 -5.19 -18.15 -16.95
N ASP A 134 -4.28 -18.70 -17.73
CA ASP A 134 -3.75 -20.03 -17.48
C ASP A 134 -2.24 -19.95 -17.26
N ILE A 135 -1.82 -20.24 -16.03
CA ILE A 135 -0.42 -20.13 -15.62
C ILE A 135 0.47 -21.13 -16.35
N SER A 136 -0.05 -22.30 -16.75
CA SER A 136 0.79 -23.31 -17.43
C SER A 136 1.21 -22.91 -18.84
N THR A 137 0.47 -21.96 -19.44
CA THR A 137 0.69 -21.50 -20.81
C THR A 137 0.99 -20.01 -20.91
N CYS A 138 0.82 -19.24 -19.84
CA CYS A 138 1.04 -17.80 -19.87
C CYS A 138 2.52 -17.46 -20.09
N GLU A 139 2.76 -16.48 -20.95
CA GLU A 139 4.08 -15.88 -21.16
C GLU A 139 4.25 -14.61 -20.32
N HIS A 140 3.15 -14.11 -19.75
CA HIS A 140 3.06 -12.85 -19.05
C HIS A 140 2.23 -13.01 -17.78
N VAL A 141 2.79 -12.58 -16.66
CA VAL A 141 2.11 -12.41 -15.38
C VAL A 141 1.81 -10.93 -15.15
N VAL A 142 0.54 -10.62 -14.91
CA VAL A 142 0.10 -9.30 -14.47
C VAL A 142 -0.24 -9.37 -12.99
N ILE A 143 0.32 -8.46 -12.19
CA ILE A 143 -0.04 -8.29 -10.78
C ILE A 143 -0.70 -6.93 -10.65
N ALA A 144 -1.98 -6.92 -10.33
CA ALA A 144 -2.80 -5.73 -10.26
C ALA A 144 -3.11 -5.36 -8.80
N VAL A 145 -2.93 -4.08 -8.47
CA VAL A 145 -3.11 -3.54 -7.12
C VAL A 145 -4.22 -2.52 -7.13
N ASN A 146 -5.32 -2.85 -6.46
CA ASN A 146 -6.43 -1.95 -6.27
C ASN A 146 -6.12 -0.82 -5.28
N GLY A 147 -6.92 0.25 -5.37
CA GLY A 147 -6.83 1.41 -4.50
C GLY A 147 -7.69 1.30 -3.24
N PHE A 148 -7.98 2.45 -2.63
CA PHE A 148 -8.77 2.54 -1.42
C PHE A 148 -10.23 2.03 -1.61
N MET A 149 -10.83 1.53 -0.53
CA MET A 149 -12.19 0.96 -0.46
C MET A 149 -12.40 -0.36 -1.20
N THR A 150 -11.33 -1.01 -1.68
CA THR A 150 -11.47 -2.28 -2.41
C THR A 150 -11.31 -3.50 -1.54
N HIS A 151 -11.12 -3.36 -0.23
CA HIS A 151 -11.05 -4.52 0.66
C HIS A 151 -12.40 -5.23 0.68
N GLY A 152 -12.40 -6.53 0.39
CA GLY A 152 -13.62 -7.34 0.30
C GLY A 152 -14.46 -7.14 -0.96
N MET A 153 -14.01 -6.32 -1.92
CA MET A 153 -14.69 -6.16 -3.22
C MET A 153 -14.22 -7.20 -4.24
N ASP A 154 -15.08 -7.51 -5.22
CA ASP A 154 -14.69 -8.36 -6.35
C ASP A 154 -13.59 -7.66 -7.19
N PRO A 155 -12.40 -8.27 -7.28
CA PRO A 155 -11.28 -7.74 -8.05
C PRO A 155 -11.56 -7.58 -9.56
N SER A 156 -12.57 -8.26 -10.11
CA SER A 156 -12.95 -8.19 -11.53
C SER A 156 -13.35 -6.78 -11.98
N THR A 157 -13.91 -5.98 -11.07
CA THR A 157 -14.49 -4.65 -11.33
C THR A 157 -13.52 -3.68 -12.00
N ASN A 158 -12.24 -3.70 -11.62
CA ASN A 158 -11.23 -2.75 -12.12
C ASN A 158 -10.33 -3.33 -13.21
N TRP A 159 -10.23 -4.66 -13.31
CA TRP A 159 -9.15 -5.31 -14.06
C TRP A 159 -9.62 -6.22 -15.19
N ALA A 160 -10.93 -6.46 -15.34
CA ALA A 160 -11.47 -7.35 -16.37
C ALA A 160 -10.88 -7.09 -17.78
N THR A 161 -10.77 -5.83 -18.19
CA THR A 161 -10.22 -5.43 -19.50
C THR A 161 -8.75 -5.78 -19.71
N TYR A 162 -7.97 -5.83 -18.63
CA TYR A 162 -6.53 -6.14 -18.67
C TYR A 162 -6.26 -7.63 -18.48
N CYS A 163 -7.11 -8.31 -17.72
CA CYS A 163 -6.90 -9.68 -17.27
C CYS A 163 -7.52 -10.73 -18.20
N GLN A 164 -8.45 -10.36 -19.09
CA GLN A 164 -9.03 -11.26 -20.10
C GLN A 164 -8.23 -11.27 -21.41
N ARG A 165 -6.90 -11.36 -21.34
CA ARG A 165 -6.02 -11.43 -22.52
C ARG A 165 -5.43 -12.82 -22.69
N LYS A 166 -5.25 -13.25 -23.94
CA LYS A 166 -4.60 -14.53 -24.28
C LYS A 166 -3.16 -14.53 -23.77
N ASN A 167 -2.70 -15.67 -23.24
CA ASN A 167 -1.34 -15.89 -22.70
C ASN A 167 -0.95 -14.99 -21.51
N VAL A 168 -1.92 -14.36 -20.84
CA VAL A 168 -1.69 -13.57 -19.64
C VAL A 168 -2.34 -14.28 -18.46
N ALA A 169 -1.57 -14.50 -17.39
CA ALA A 169 -2.12 -14.85 -16.08
C ALA A 169 -2.18 -13.58 -15.24
N CYS A 170 -3.34 -13.28 -14.67
CA CYS A 170 -3.57 -12.09 -13.87
C CYS A 170 -3.78 -12.47 -12.42
N TYR A 171 -3.05 -11.80 -11.55
CA TYR A 171 -3.17 -11.85 -10.10
C TYR A 171 -3.62 -10.50 -9.58
N VAL A 172 -4.50 -10.51 -8.60
CA VAL A 172 -4.93 -9.28 -7.93
C VAL A 172 -4.48 -9.31 -6.48
N VAL A 173 -3.88 -8.20 -6.06
CA VAL A 173 -3.44 -8.00 -4.69
C VAL A 173 -4.64 -7.62 -3.85
N LEU A 174 -5.03 -8.52 -2.96
CA LEU A 174 -6.03 -8.27 -1.92
C LEU A 174 -5.29 -7.83 -0.67
N TRP A 175 -5.63 -6.65 -0.16
CA TRP A 175 -4.95 -6.04 0.97
C TRP A 175 -5.92 -5.16 1.75
N GLU A 176 -5.49 -4.68 2.91
CA GLU A 176 -6.27 -3.86 3.84
C GLU A 176 -6.42 -2.42 3.37
N ALA A 177 -6.97 -2.25 2.17
CA ALA A 177 -7.17 -0.97 1.52
C ALA A 177 -8.37 -0.17 2.08
N GLY A 178 -8.89 -0.54 3.25
CA GLY A 178 -10.18 -0.07 3.77
C GLY A 178 -11.37 -0.61 2.95
N ASN A 179 -12.57 -0.51 3.51
CA ASN A 179 -13.81 -0.87 2.82
C ASN A 179 -14.79 0.32 2.82
N GLY A 180 -15.75 0.31 1.89
CA GLY A 180 -16.72 1.41 1.75
C GLY A 180 -17.56 1.65 3.00
N ALA A 181 -18.01 0.59 3.68
CA ALA A 181 -18.83 0.71 4.88
C ALA A 181 -18.07 1.37 6.06
N GLU A 182 -16.78 1.07 6.23
CA GLU A 182 -15.93 1.72 7.24
C GLU A 182 -15.73 3.21 6.93
N TRP A 183 -15.65 3.56 5.64
CA TRP A 183 -15.57 4.95 5.22
C TRP A 183 -16.88 5.70 5.46
N ASP A 184 -18.02 5.11 5.11
CA ASP A 184 -19.33 5.74 5.28
C ASP A 184 -19.63 5.97 6.77
N ASP A 185 -19.38 4.96 7.62
CA ASP A 185 -19.50 5.09 9.08
C ASP A 185 -18.57 6.17 9.66
N PHE A 186 -17.35 6.30 9.12
CA PHE A 186 -16.45 7.40 9.49
C PHE A 186 -17.01 8.77 9.10
N VAL A 187 -17.56 8.91 7.88
CA VAL A 187 -18.14 10.17 7.41
C VAL A 187 -19.37 10.56 8.24
N ASP A 188 -20.26 9.61 8.53
CA ASP A 188 -21.47 9.85 9.33
C ASP A 188 -21.13 10.30 10.75
N LYS A 189 -20.15 9.63 11.38
CA LYS A 189 -19.63 10.04 12.69
C LYS A 189 -18.97 11.41 12.63
N PHE A 190 -18.22 11.72 11.58
CA PHE A 190 -17.57 13.03 11.44
C PHE A 190 -18.61 14.16 11.35
N GLN A 191 -19.68 13.98 10.57
CA GLN A 191 -20.76 14.96 10.45
C GLN A 191 -21.47 15.20 11.79
N GLY A 192 -21.83 14.13 12.52
CA GLY A 192 -22.47 14.26 13.83
C GLY A 192 -21.59 14.93 14.91
N HIS A 193 -20.26 14.74 14.87
CA HIS A 193 -19.34 15.43 15.79
C HIS A 193 -19.16 16.91 15.44
N PHE A 194 -19.17 17.25 14.14
CA PHE A 194 -19.09 18.64 13.69
C PHE A 194 -20.32 19.44 14.14
N GLU A 195 -21.50 18.83 14.12
CA GLU A 195 -22.75 19.45 14.58
C GLU A 195 -22.83 19.65 16.10
N THR A 196 -22.08 18.87 16.88
CA THR A 196 -22.14 18.86 18.35
C THR A 196 -20.99 19.62 19.04
N GLY A 197 -20.03 20.16 18.28
CA GLY A 197 -18.99 21.07 18.80
C GLY A 197 -17.95 20.43 19.75
N ARG A 198 -17.79 19.10 19.73
CA ARG A 198 -16.81 18.39 20.58
C ARG A 198 -15.42 18.39 19.95
N GLU A 199 -14.64 19.43 20.22
CA GLU A 199 -13.29 19.66 19.66
C GLU A 199 -12.23 18.63 20.12
N ASP A 200 -12.43 17.98 21.27
CA ASP A 200 -11.55 16.96 21.84
C ASP A 200 -11.54 15.62 21.07
N VAL A 201 -12.49 15.46 20.15
CA VAL A 201 -12.66 14.26 19.30
C VAL A 201 -11.91 14.36 17.96
N ILE A 202 -11.44 15.55 17.58
CA ILE A 202 -10.78 15.82 16.27
C ILE A 202 -9.37 15.19 16.21
N ALA A 203 -8.65 15.09 17.33
CA ALA A 203 -7.32 14.47 17.38
C ALA A 203 -7.35 12.93 17.25
N THR A 204 -8.34 12.28 17.87
CA THR A 204 -8.62 10.83 17.74
C THR A 204 -9.12 10.46 16.34
N HIS A 205 -9.63 11.43 15.56
CA HIS A 205 -10.10 11.24 14.19
C HIS A 205 -8.97 11.12 13.14
N PHE A 206 -7.78 11.66 13.40
CA PHE A 206 -6.66 11.56 12.46
C PHE A 206 -6.07 10.15 12.37
N THR A 207 -6.02 9.44 13.49
CA THR A 207 -5.54 8.05 13.58
C THR A 207 -6.64 7.03 13.30
N GLY A 208 -7.91 7.38 13.51
CA GLY A 208 -9.07 6.56 13.17
C GLY A 208 -9.45 6.56 11.69
N ASN A 209 -9.05 7.58 10.91
CA ASN A 209 -9.40 7.73 9.50
C ASN A 209 -8.96 6.52 8.64
N PRO A 210 -9.91 5.78 8.03
CA PRO A 210 -9.62 4.61 7.21
C PRO A 210 -8.69 4.91 6.01
N TRP A 211 -8.80 6.11 5.42
CA TRP A 211 -7.91 6.54 4.33
C TRP A 211 -6.46 6.70 4.80
N ASN A 212 -6.26 7.33 5.96
CA ASN A 212 -4.91 7.52 6.52
C ASN A 212 -4.29 6.17 6.87
N ARG A 213 -5.08 5.25 7.45
CA ARG A 213 -4.67 3.88 7.72
C ARG A 213 -4.26 3.16 6.44
N ALA A 214 -5.12 3.15 5.42
CA ALA A 214 -4.82 2.51 4.14
C ALA A 214 -3.59 3.13 3.46
N LYS A 215 -3.43 4.46 3.52
CA LYS A 215 -2.26 5.16 2.98
C LYS A 215 -0.97 4.76 3.69
N ASN A 216 -1.01 4.67 5.03
CA ASN A 216 0.14 4.24 5.82
C ASN A 216 0.52 2.77 5.53
N LYS A 217 -0.49 1.89 5.39
CA LYS A 217 -0.29 0.48 5.01
C LYS A 217 0.19 0.31 3.57
N ALA A 218 -0.18 1.19 2.64
CA ALA A 218 0.19 1.09 1.22
C ALA A 218 1.72 1.01 1.02
N HIS A 219 2.47 1.78 1.81
CA HIS A 219 3.93 1.72 1.80
C HIS A 219 4.44 0.33 2.19
N GLN A 220 3.92 -0.23 3.30
CA GLN A 220 4.33 -1.52 3.82
C GLN A 220 3.90 -2.69 2.91
N VAL A 221 2.72 -2.60 2.29
CA VAL A 221 2.31 -3.55 1.26
C VAL A 221 3.30 -3.53 0.09
N GLY A 222 3.74 -2.35 -0.36
CA GLY A 222 4.75 -2.24 -1.41
C GLY A 222 6.05 -2.95 -1.02
N HIS A 223 6.48 -2.80 0.23
CA HIS A 223 7.66 -3.49 0.76
C HIS A 223 7.51 -5.01 0.77
N ILE A 224 6.40 -5.52 1.31
CA ILE A 224 6.10 -6.95 1.39
C ILE A 224 6.06 -7.56 -0.02
N LEU A 225 5.41 -6.89 -0.98
CA LEU A 225 5.35 -7.34 -2.36
C LEU A 225 6.73 -7.38 -3.02
N ALA A 226 7.58 -6.39 -2.78
CA ALA A 226 8.96 -6.39 -3.28
C ALA A 226 9.73 -7.60 -2.72
N ASP A 227 9.61 -7.86 -1.42
CA ASP A 227 10.26 -9.00 -0.76
C ASP A 227 9.79 -10.34 -1.35
N VAL A 228 8.49 -10.51 -1.57
CA VAL A 228 7.93 -11.70 -2.22
C VAL A 228 8.43 -11.83 -3.66
N LEU A 229 8.46 -10.77 -4.45
CA LEU A 229 9.00 -10.84 -5.81
C LEU A 229 10.49 -11.19 -5.81
N ARG A 230 11.25 -10.76 -4.81
CA ARG A 230 12.67 -11.09 -4.68
C ARG A 230 12.95 -12.56 -4.35
N THR A 231 11.96 -13.31 -3.89
CA THR A 231 12.10 -14.78 -3.75
C THR A 231 11.96 -15.51 -5.09
N HIS A 232 11.70 -14.75 -6.18
CA HIS A 232 11.52 -15.25 -7.54
C HIS A 232 10.44 -16.34 -7.59
N PRO A 233 9.20 -16.08 -7.14
CA PRO A 233 8.18 -17.12 -7.01
C PRO A 233 7.94 -17.82 -8.34
N THR A 234 7.68 -19.13 -8.31
CA THR A 234 7.64 -19.98 -9.52
C THR A 234 6.69 -19.44 -10.57
N ILE A 235 5.59 -18.80 -10.15
CA ILE A 235 4.61 -18.16 -11.04
C ILE A 235 5.23 -17.13 -11.99
N THR A 236 6.37 -16.53 -11.66
CA THR A 236 7.09 -15.53 -12.48
C THR A 236 8.19 -16.12 -13.35
N ARG A 237 8.56 -17.39 -13.13
CA ARG A 237 9.72 -18.02 -13.76
C ARG A 237 9.59 -18.03 -15.28
N GLY A 238 10.57 -17.43 -15.95
CA GLY A 238 10.63 -17.37 -17.42
C GLY A 238 9.49 -16.58 -18.06
N ARG A 239 8.76 -15.77 -17.28
CA ARG A 239 7.60 -14.99 -17.72
C ARG A 239 7.87 -13.51 -17.57
N LYS A 240 7.26 -12.70 -18.44
CA LYS A 240 7.26 -11.24 -18.29
C LYS A 240 6.38 -10.88 -17.10
N VAL A 241 6.83 -9.95 -16.25
CA VAL A 241 6.04 -9.49 -15.10
C VAL A 241 5.65 -8.03 -15.29
N THR A 242 4.36 -7.74 -15.21
CA THR A 242 3.83 -6.37 -15.26
C THR A 242 3.03 -6.04 -14.02
N LEU A 243 3.28 -4.85 -13.47
CA LEU A 243 2.54 -4.33 -12.33
C LEU A 243 1.54 -3.28 -12.80
N LEU A 244 0.30 -3.40 -12.34
CA LEU A 244 -0.77 -2.43 -12.58
C LEU A 244 -1.24 -1.86 -11.24
N GLY A 245 -1.33 -0.54 -11.11
CA GLY A 245 -1.77 0.12 -9.89
C GLY A 245 -2.88 1.11 -10.21
N HIS A 246 -4.00 1.03 -9.49
CA HIS A 246 -5.08 2.01 -9.61
C HIS A 246 -5.22 2.80 -8.30
N SER A 247 -5.34 4.13 -8.41
CA SER A 247 -5.53 4.99 -7.23
C SER A 247 -4.44 4.78 -6.17
N LEU A 248 -4.80 4.46 -4.93
CA LEU A 248 -3.84 4.17 -3.85
C LEU A 248 -2.93 2.98 -4.18
N GLY A 249 -3.32 2.06 -5.06
CA GLY A 249 -2.47 0.99 -5.57
C GLY A 249 -1.23 1.52 -6.32
N GLY A 250 -1.28 2.74 -6.87
CA GLY A 250 -0.09 3.39 -7.42
C GLY A 250 0.97 3.72 -6.35
N ALA A 251 0.56 4.08 -5.14
CA ALA A 251 1.48 4.33 -4.02
C ALA A 251 2.14 3.03 -3.54
N VAL A 252 1.39 1.92 -3.54
CA VAL A 252 1.94 0.57 -3.31
C VAL A 252 3.03 0.26 -4.33
N LEU A 253 2.76 0.49 -5.63
CA LEU A 253 3.75 0.24 -6.69
C LEU A 253 4.98 1.13 -6.56
N TYR A 254 4.82 2.40 -6.17
CA TYR A 254 5.96 3.28 -5.95
C TYR A 254 6.88 2.75 -4.84
N SER A 255 6.32 2.40 -3.68
CA SER A 255 7.08 1.81 -2.56
C SER A 255 7.75 0.48 -2.96
N LEU A 256 7.03 -0.37 -3.68
CA LEU A 256 7.55 -1.62 -4.22
C LEU A 256 8.78 -1.38 -5.11
N LEU A 257 8.69 -0.42 -6.04
CA LEU A 257 9.78 -0.14 -6.97
C LEU A 257 11.02 0.42 -6.28
N ASP A 258 10.82 1.29 -5.29
CA ASP A 258 11.93 1.84 -4.50
C ASP A 258 12.67 0.73 -3.75
N ARG A 259 11.94 -0.14 -3.06
CA ARG A 259 12.53 -1.28 -2.35
C ARG A 259 13.18 -2.29 -3.30
N LEU A 260 12.52 -2.64 -4.41
CA LEU A 260 13.10 -3.54 -5.41
C LEU A 260 14.39 -2.97 -6.00
N ALA A 261 14.43 -1.66 -6.29
CA ALA A 261 15.61 -0.99 -6.82
C ALA A 261 16.77 -1.03 -5.81
N ALA A 262 16.50 -0.73 -4.53
CA ALA A 262 17.49 -0.82 -3.46
C ALA A 262 18.04 -2.25 -3.32
N GLN A 263 17.17 -3.25 -3.33
CA GLN A 263 17.59 -4.66 -3.26
C GLN A 263 18.38 -5.07 -4.51
N ASN A 264 17.96 -4.64 -5.71
CA ASN A 264 18.63 -4.92 -7.00
C ASN A 264 20.04 -4.33 -7.03
N ALA A 265 20.24 -3.16 -6.43
CA ALA A 265 21.56 -2.57 -6.28
C ALA A 265 22.48 -3.41 -5.37
N LEU A 266 21.94 -3.96 -4.27
CA LEU A 266 22.70 -4.79 -3.32
C LEU A 266 23.05 -6.19 -3.86
N SER A 267 22.17 -6.76 -4.69
CA SER A 267 22.35 -8.11 -5.25
C SER A 267 22.19 -8.15 -6.77
N PRO A 268 23.16 -7.64 -7.55
CA PRO A 268 23.03 -7.51 -9.00
C PRO A 268 22.87 -8.85 -9.74
N ARG A 269 23.46 -9.92 -9.19
CA ARG A 269 23.45 -11.27 -9.79
C ARG A 269 22.11 -11.99 -9.65
N THR A 270 21.23 -11.54 -8.76
CA THR A 270 19.92 -12.15 -8.49
C THR A 270 18.80 -11.12 -8.60
N ARG A 271 19.02 -10.09 -9.42
CA ARG A 271 18.07 -9.00 -9.66
C ARG A 271 16.71 -9.54 -10.11
N PHE A 272 15.65 -8.90 -9.66
CA PHE A 272 14.31 -9.14 -10.18
C PHE A 272 13.96 -8.02 -11.18
N ASP A 273 13.76 -8.40 -12.43
CA ASP A 273 13.48 -7.45 -13.52
C ASP A 273 11.99 -7.42 -13.85
N LEU A 274 11.41 -6.23 -13.88
CA LEU A 274 10.04 -6.00 -14.31
C LEU A 274 10.00 -5.72 -15.81
N HIS A 275 9.01 -6.27 -16.50
CA HIS A 275 8.78 -5.97 -17.91
C HIS A 275 8.15 -4.59 -18.10
N ARG A 276 7.16 -4.24 -17.26
CA ARG A 276 6.46 -2.95 -17.32
C ARG A 276 5.77 -2.63 -16.00
N VAL A 277 5.61 -1.34 -15.72
CA VAL A 277 4.77 -0.85 -14.63
C VAL A 277 3.80 0.19 -15.19
N VAL A 278 2.53 0.12 -14.79
CA VAL A 278 1.50 1.09 -15.18
C VAL A 278 0.77 1.57 -13.93
N SER A 279 0.73 2.88 -13.74
CA SER A 279 -0.05 3.55 -12.71
C SER A 279 -1.18 4.33 -13.38
N LEU A 280 -2.42 4.02 -13.01
CA LEU A 280 -3.61 4.71 -13.50
C LEU A 280 -4.01 5.79 -12.48
N PRO A 281 -3.92 7.09 -12.83
CA PRO A 281 -4.26 8.18 -11.93
C PRO A 281 -5.77 8.19 -11.63
N VAL A 282 -6.12 8.67 -10.43
CA VAL A 282 -7.51 8.95 -10.06
C VAL A 282 -8.00 10.18 -10.81
N HIS A 283 -8.65 9.99 -11.96
CA HIS A 283 -9.50 11.05 -12.52
C HIS A 283 -10.80 11.14 -11.72
N SER A 284 -10.76 11.62 -10.46
CA SER A 284 -11.90 12.27 -9.75
C SER A 284 -11.73 12.53 -8.24
N CYS A 285 -10.88 11.85 -7.46
CA CYS A 285 -10.97 11.95 -5.99
C CYS A 285 -10.04 12.98 -5.31
N LEU A 286 -9.35 13.84 -6.07
CA LEU A 286 -8.45 14.88 -5.53
C LEU A 286 -9.12 16.25 -5.31
N ARG A 287 -10.41 16.43 -5.67
CA ARG A 287 -11.12 17.69 -5.42
C ARG A 287 -11.76 17.79 -4.03
N THR A 288 -11.97 16.67 -3.33
CA THR A 288 -12.66 16.69 -2.02
C THR A 288 -11.68 16.77 -0.86
N THR A 289 -10.49 16.16 -0.96
CA THR A 289 -9.49 16.18 0.13
C THR A 289 -8.80 17.54 0.28
N LEU A 290 -8.73 18.35 -0.78
CA LEU A 290 -8.23 19.73 -0.73
C LEU A 290 -9.25 20.74 -0.18
N ALA A 291 -10.53 20.36 -0.07
CA ALA A 291 -11.57 21.19 0.56
C ALA A 291 -11.57 21.06 2.09
N LEU A 292 -11.12 19.92 2.64
CA LEU A 292 -10.97 19.68 4.09
C LEU A 292 -9.63 20.17 4.66
N TRP A 293 -8.77 20.77 3.83
CA TRP A 293 -7.42 21.23 4.18
C TRP A 293 -7.20 22.72 3.91
N ARG A 294 -8.25 23.54 3.96
CA ARG A 294 -8.06 24.99 4.13
C ARG A 294 -7.91 25.27 5.63
N PRO A 295 -6.73 25.68 6.14
CA PRO A 295 -6.67 26.29 7.45
C PRO A 295 -7.60 27.51 7.44
N MET A 296 -8.37 27.69 8.52
CA MET A 296 -9.19 28.88 8.71
C MET A 296 -8.33 30.13 8.45
N PRO A 297 -8.85 31.13 7.71
CA PRO A 297 -8.09 32.34 7.42
C PRO A 297 -7.97 33.16 8.70
N PHE A 298 -6.77 33.22 9.27
CA PHE A 298 -6.41 34.33 10.14
C PHE A 298 -6.37 35.63 9.30
N PRO A 299 -6.83 36.76 9.84
CA PRO A 299 -7.07 37.97 9.07
C PRO A 299 -5.74 38.58 8.62
N THR A 300 -5.42 38.43 7.34
CA THR A 300 -4.31 39.16 6.72
C THR A 300 -4.88 40.43 6.11
N TYR A 301 -4.50 41.56 6.71
CA TYR A 301 -4.63 42.87 6.12
C TYR A 301 -3.94 42.91 4.74
N ALA A 302 -4.73 43.22 3.72
CA ALA A 302 -4.43 43.84 2.43
C ALA A 302 -2.96 44.01 1.97
N LYS A 303 -2.64 43.54 0.75
CA LYS A 303 -2.60 44.36 -0.49
C LYS A 303 -2.00 43.59 -1.69
N THR A 304 -2.86 43.38 -2.70
CA THR A 304 -2.67 43.52 -4.16
C THR A 304 -1.30 43.24 -4.83
N GLY A 305 -1.31 42.39 -5.86
CA GLY A 305 -0.29 42.39 -6.92
C GLY A 305 -0.36 41.20 -7.88
N PHE A 306 -1.36 41.16 -8.76
CA PHE A 306 -1.39 40.25 -9.91
C PHE A 306 -0.32 40.65 -10.94
N SER A 307 0.51 39.71 -11.38
CA SER A 307 1.22 39.81 -12.67
C SER A 307 1.30 38.42 -13.31
N THR A 308 0.54 38.27 -14.39
CA THR A 308 0.57 37.14 -15.32
C THR A 308 1.80 37.21 -16.22
N CYS A 309 2.54 36.12 -16.38
CA CYS A 309 3.50 35.98 -17.48
C CYS A 309 3.20 34.74 -18.30
N THR A 310 2.81 34.99 -19.54
CA THR A 310 2.35 34.05 -20.55
C THR A 310 3.53 33.38 -21.26
N ARG A 311 3.39 32.08 -21.46
CA ARG A 311 4.27 31.18 -22.22
C ARG A 311 4.46 31.67 -23.67
N ARG A 312 5.70 31.88 -24.14
CA ARG A 312 6.02 31.99 -25.57
C ARG A 312 6.66 30.70 -26.05
N ARG A 313 6.01 30.06 -27.03
CA ARG A 313 6.59 29.08 -27.94
C ARG A 313 7.62 29.79 -28.82
N THR A 314 8.73 29.11 -29.09
CA THR A 314 9.49 29.31 -30.33
C THR A 314 9.81 27.94 -30.90
N ALA A 315 9.29 27.70 -32.10
CA ALA A 315 9.76 26.69 -33.03
C ALA A 315 10.58 27.42 -34.08
N SER A 316 11.80 26.96 -34.29
CA SER A 316 12.59 26.98 -35.52
C SER A 316 13.88 26.22 -35.23
#